data_AF-A0A200HD14-F1
#
_entry.id   AF-A0A200HD14-F1
#
_cell.length_a   1.000
_cell.length_b   1.000
_cell.length_c   1.000
_cell.angle_alpha   90.00
_cell.angle_beta   90.00
_cell.angle_gamma   90.00
#
_symmetry.space_group_name_H-M   'P 1'
#
loop_
_entity.id
_entity.type
_entity.pdbx_description
1 polymer ?
#
loop_
_entity_poly.entity_id
_entity_poly.type
_entity_poly.pdbx_seq_one_letter_code
_entity_poly.pdbx_strand_id
1 'polypeptide(L)'
;MQETQMPTFEDAFADAGEVQHATRALAYAMRTISNPGHDYPVLLSLALGSAWLEFSLTQLVRFYETTAREQAEVHGDRNAGRATAQRVTEHLRAASECVALAVKSMTYAHDADSEITYTPSTVAHHPKQVSPAAASAPERTDEVNEPWL
;
A
#
# COMPACT_ATOMS: atom_id res chain seq x y z
N MET A 1 -13.55 -10.47 13.47
CA MET A 1 -14.17 -9.26 12.92
C MET A 1 -13.02 -8.31 12.62
N GLN A 2 -12.62 -8.13 11.36
CA GLN A 2 -11.73 -7.02 11.03
C GLN A 2 -12.64 -5.80 10.95
N GLU A 3 -12.52 -4.89 11.91
CA GLU A 3 -13.10 -3.56 11.75
C GLU A 3 -12.42 -2.94 10.55
N THR A 4 -13.19 -2.72 9.49
CA THR A 4 -12.79 -1.85 8.39
C THR A 4 -12.67 -0.46 8.99
N GLN A 5 -11.47 -0.10 9.45
CA GLN A 5 -11.27 1.22 10.01
C GLN A 5 -11.52 2.24 8.91
N MET A 6 -12.51 3.08 9.14
CA MET A 6 -13.00 4.05 8.16
C MET A 6 -12.10 5.28 8.20
N PRO A 7 -11.74 5.85 7.03
CA PRO A 7 -11.09 7.15 6.97
C PRO A 7 -11.95 8.17 7.72
N THR A 8 -11.31 8.88 8.63
CA THR A 8 -11.97 9.89 9.46
C THR A 8 -12.16 11.19 8.68
N PHE A 9 -11.31 11.46 7.69
CA PHE A 9 -11.28 12.66 6.84
C PHE A 9 -11.11 14.00 7.60
N GLU A 10 -11.07 13.96 8.93
CA GLU A 10 -11.02 15.10 9.82
C GLU A 10 -9.79 15.04 10.74
N ASP A 11 -9.18 13.86 10.91
CA ASP A 11 -7.96 13.64 11.68
C ASP A 11 -6.83 13.13 10.77
N ALA A 12 -6.01 14.07 10.28
CA ALA A 12 -4.88 13.77 9.43
C ALA A 12 -3.83 12.85 10.09
N PHE A 13 -3.73 12.83 11.42
CA PHE A 13 -2.80 11.95 12.13
C PHE A 13 -3.31 10.51 12.14
N ALA A 14 -4.59 10.30 12.44
CA ALA A 14 -5.22 8.98 12.36
C ALA A 14 -5.21 8.44 10.92
N ASP A 15 -5.63 9.27 9.95
CA ASP A 15 -5.71 8.90 8.54
C ASP A 15 -4.32 8.54 7.95
N ALA A 16 -3.24 9.19 8.41
CA ALA A 16 -1.89 8.84 8.02
C ALA A 16 -1.49 7.41 8.48
N GLY A 17 -1.92 7.01 9.68
CA GLY A 17 -1.74 5.64 10.18
C GLY A 17 -2.50 4.62 9.33
N GLU A 18 -3.72 4.96 8.91
CA GLU A 18 -4.54 4.10 8.04
C GLU A 18 -3.92 3.93 6.65
N VAL A 19 -3.41 5.01 6.05
CA VAL A 19 -2.65 4.93 4.78
C VAL A 19 -1.47 3.97 4.93
N GLN A 20 -0.68 4.10 6.00
CA GLN A 20 0.44 3.20 6.26
C GLN A 20 0.00 1.73 6.34
N HIS A 21 -1.07 1.45 7.08
CA HIS A 21 -1.60 0.09 7.22
C HIS A 21 -2.14 -0.46 5.90
N ALA A 22 -2.92 0.33 5.16
CA ALA A 22 -3.50 -0.04 3.87
C ALA A 22 -2.42 -0.32 2.82
N THR A 23 -1.42 0.56 2.68
CA THR A 23 -0.32 0.35 1.74
C THR A 23 0.51 -0.89 2.09
N ARG A 24 0.76 -1.13 3.39
CA ARG A 24 1.44 -2.36 3.83
C ARG A 24 0.62 -3.61 3.51
N ALA A 25 -0.68 -3.58 3.77
CA ALA A 25 -1.58 -4.70 3.47
C ALA A 25 -1.63 -4.98 1.95
N LEU A 26 -1.73 -3.93 1.13
CA LEU A 26 -1.67 -4.04 -0.33
C LEU A 26 -0.34 -4.67 -0.78
N ALA A 27 0.80 -4.16 -0.31
CA ALA A 27 2.11 -4.70 -0.67
C ALA A 27 2.26 -6.20 -0.31
N TYR A 28 1.67 -6.62 0.82
CA TYR A 28 1.64 -8.03 1.19
C TYR A 28 0.74 -8.87 0.27
N ALA A 29 -0.45 -8.37 -0.07
CA ALA A 29 -1.40 -9.04 -0.96
C ALA A 29 -0.87 -9.18 -2.40
N MET A 30 -0.14 -8.18 -2.91
CA MET A 30 0.49 -8.19 -4.24
C MET A 30 1.37 -9.44 -4.47
N ARG A 31 1.96 -10.00 -3.42
CA ARG A 31 2.80 -11.22 -3.50
C ARG A 31 2.05 -12.47 -3.96
N THR A 32 0.73 -12.45 -3.85
CA THR A 32 -0.14 -13.60 -4.10
C THR A 32 -1.00 -13.44 -5.36
N ILE A 33 -0.85 -12.33 -6.09
CA ILE A 33 -1.63 -12.13 -7.31
C ILE A 33 -1.09 -13.07 -8.39
N SER A 34 -1.98 -13.92 -8.87
CA SER A 34 -1.70 -14.90 -9.94
C SER A 34 -2.65 -14.76 -11.12
N ASN A 35 -3.72 -13.97 -10.98
CA ASN A 35 -4.69 -13.70 -12.03
C ASN A 35 -4.43 -12.29 -12.59
N PRO A 36 -3.96 -12.16 -13.84
CA PRO A 36 -3.69 -10.85 -14.44
C PRO A 36 -4.94 -9.97 -14.55
N GLY A 37 -6.15 -10.56 -14.60
CA GLY A 37 -7.40 -9.79 -14.56
C GLY A 37 -7.66 -9.06 -13.24
N HIS A 38 -6.94 -9.40 -12.16
CA HIS A 38 -7.02 -8.68 -10.88
C HIS A 38 -6.02 -7.52 -10.78
N ASP A 39 -4.97 -7.49 -11.62
CA ASP A 39 -3.93 -6.46 -11.56
C ASP A 39 -4.42 -5.12 -12.13
N TYR A 40 -5.22 -5.15 -13.20
CA TYR A 40 -5.77 -3.96 -13.84
C TYR A 40 -6.48 -2.97 -12.89
N PRO A 41 -7.49 -3.38 -12.09
CA PRO A 41 -8.15 -2.48 -11.13
C PRO A 41 -7.24 -2.08 -9.96
N VAL A 42 -6.27 -2.92 -9.59
CA VAL A 42 -5.30 -2.60 -8.55
C VAL A 42 -4.37 -1.48 -8.99
N LEU A 43 -3.88 -1.54 -10.24
CA LEU A 43 -3.01 -0.52 -10.82
C LEU A 43 -3.71 0.84 -10.91
N LEU A 44 -4.98 0.87 -11.34
CA LEU A 44 -5.77 2.11 -11.36
C LEU A 44 -5.97 2.68 -9.95
N SER A 45 -6.32 1.82 -8.99
CA SER A 45 -6.53 2.24 -7.59
C SER A 45 -5.24 2.80 -6.97
N LEU A 46 -4.08 2.22 -7.30
CA LEU A 46 -2.79 2.71 -6.85
C LEU A 46 -2.42 4.06 -7.47
N ALA A 47 -2.72 4.26 -8.76
CA ALA A 47 -2.54 5.55 -9.44
C ALA A 47 -3.40 6.65 -8.79
N LEU A 48 -4.69 6.37 -8.57
CA LEU A 48 -5.62 7.32 -7.93
C LEU A 48 -5.22 7.60 -6.47
N GLY A 49 -4.88 6.57 -5.70
CA GLY A 49 -4.40 6.73 -4.33
C GLY A 49 -3.10 7.56 -4.25
N SER A 50 -2.20 7.39 -5.21
CA SER A 50 -0.97 8.17 -5.28
C SER A 50 -1.22 9.63 -5.67
N ALA A 51 -2.23 9.92 -6.49
CA ALA A 51 -2.64 11.30 -6.76
C ALA A 51 -3.17 12.00 -5.49
N TRP A 52 -3.89 11.27 -4.62
CA TRP A 52 -4.26 11.79 -3.31
C TRP A 52 -3.05 11.96 -2.38
N LEU A 53 -2.06 11.08 -2.45
CA LEU A 53 -0.80 11.26 -1.72
C LEU A 53 -0.05 12.52 -2.17
N GLU A 54 0.04 12.77 -3.48
CA GLU A 54 0.60 14.03 -4.04
C GLU A 54 -0.12 15.26 -3.46
N PHE A 55 -1.46 15.21 -3.43
CA PHE A 55 -2.26 16.29 -2.85
C PHE A 55 -1.95 16.48 -1.36
N SER A 56 -1.89 15.41 -0.57
CA SER A 56 -1.54 15.46 0.86
C SER A 56 -0.14 16.04 1.10
N LEU A 57 0.85 15.68 0.28
CA LEU A 57 2.20 16.28 0.33
C LEU A 57 2.16 17.77 0.03
N THR A 58 1.35 18.18 -0.95
CA THR A 58 1.13 19.60 -1.28
C THR A 58 0.46 20.36 -0.14
N GLN A 59 -0.44 19.73 0.63
CA GLN A 59 -1.00 20.34 1.84
C GLN A 59 0.06 20.48 2.95
N LEU A 60 0.94 19.49 3.13
CA LEU A 60 2.06 19.60 4.07
C LEU A 60 3.03 20.73 3.67
N VAL A 61 3.34 20.89 2.38
CA VAL A 61 4.11 22.04 1.88
C VAL A 61 3.49 23.35 2.36
N ARG A 62 2.17 23.55 2.14
CA ARG A 62 1.46 24.77 2.57
C ARG A 62 1.52 24.99 4.08
N PHE A 63 1.35 23.93 4.87
CA PHE A 63 1.48 23.99 6.33
C PHE A 63 2.87 24.46 6.75
N TYR A 64 3.93 23.92 6.14
CA TYR A 64 5.31 24.30 6.45
C TYR A 64 5.67 25.71 5.98
N GLU A 65 5.07 26.20 4.90
CA GLU A 65 5.29 27.58 4.43
C GLU A 65 4.62 28.64 5.30
N THR A 66 3.56 28.26 6.00
CA THR A 66 2.71 29.18 6.77
C THR A 66 2.89 28.92 8.26
N THR A 67 2.01 28.09 8.84
CA THR A 67 1.90 27.85 10.28
C THR A 67 3.21 27.36 10.88
N ALA A 68 3.84 26.33 10.30
CA ALA A 68 5.04 25.75 10.89
C ALA A 68 6.21 26.74 10.85
N ARG A 69 6.40 27.47 9.75
CA ARG A 69 7.46 28.48 9.60
C ARG A 69 7.31 29.64 10.60
N GLU A 70 6.10 30.04 10.94
CA GLU A 70 5.85 31.10 11.92
C GLU A 70 6.17 30.66 13.36
N GLN A 71 5.95 29.38 13.64
CA GLN A 71 6.12 28.77 14.97
C GLN A 71 7.49 28.11 15.17
N ALA A 72 8.29 27.95 14.11
CA ALA A 72 9.55 27.22 14.16
C ALA A 72 10.64 27.98 14.94
N GLU A 73 11.28 27.27 15.87
CA GLU A 73 12.49 27.68 16.57
C GLU A 73 13.45 26.49 16.67
N VAL A 74 14.76 26.75 16.61
CA VAL A 74 15.80 25.74 16.85
C VAL A 74 16.68 26.25 17.98
N HIS A 75 16.62 25.59 19.14
CA HIS A 75 17.32 26.03 20.37
C HIS A 75 17.05 27.51 20.74
N GLY A 76 15.82 27.99 20.52
CA GLY A 76 15.42 29.38 20.76
C GLY A 76 15.76 30.36 19.62
N ASP A 77 16.38 29.89 18.53
CA ASP A 77 16.64 30.70 17.33
C ASP A 77 15.51 30.55 16.30
N ARG A 78 14.73 31.62 16.14
CA ARG A 78 13.64 31.74 15.15
C ARG A 78 14.15 31.74 13.71
N ASN A 79 15.31 32.30 13.42
CA ASN A 79 15.87 32.33 12.07
C ASN A 79 16.34 30.94 11.65
N ALA A 80 17.02 30.23 12.54
CA ALA A 80 17.36 28.82 12.34
C ALA A 80 16.10 27.94 12.18
N GLY A 81 15.05 28.22 12.96
CA GLY A 81 13.72 27.61 12.80
C GLY A 81 13.13 27.80 11.41
N ARG A 82 13.03 29.05 10.93
CA ARG A 82 12.53 29.36 9.58
C ARG A 82 13.35 28.69 8.47
N ALA A 83 14.67 28.69 8.60
CA ALA A 83 15.56 28.04 7.65
C ALA A 83 15.37 26.51 7.64
N THR A 84 15.04 25.90 8.78
CA THR A 84 14.73 24.47 8.88
C THR A 84 13.38 24.15 8.26
N ALA A 85 12.34 24.94 8.57
CA ALA A 85 11.02 24.78 7.95
C ALA A 85 11.09 24.87 6.42
N GLN A 86 11.88 25.81 5.89
CA GLN A 86 12.10 25.93 4.46
C GLN A 86 12.73 24.67 3.84
N ARG A 87 13.73 24.05 4.48
CA ARG A 87 14.32 22.79 4.00
C ARG A 87 13.29 21.67 3.96
N VAL A 88 12.43 21.57 4.97
CA VAL A 88 11.32 20.60 4.96
C VAL A 88 10.39 20.83 3.77
N THR A 89 10.01 22.08 3.52
CA THR A 89 9.19 22.45 2.35
C THR A 89 9.83 22.03 1.04
N GLU A 90 11.13 22.28 0.85
CA GLU A 90 11.88 21.90 -0.36
C GLU A 90 11.86 20.38 -0.59
N HIS A 91 12.10 19.59 0.45
CA HIS A 91 12.04 18.12 0.35
C HIS A 91 10.62 17.61 0.08
N LEU A 92 9.59 18.20 0.70
CA LEU A 92 8.21 17.81 0.45
C LEU A 92 7.76 18.13 -0.97
N ARG A 93 8.22 19.23 -1.56
CA ARG A 93 7.97 19.54 -2.98
C ARG A 93 8.60 18.52 -3.90
N ALA A 94 9.88 18.20 -3.68
CA ALA A 94 10.56 17.19 -4.46
C ALA A 94 9.86 15.82 -4.36
N ALA A 95 9.41 15.45 -3.15
CA ALA A 95 8.62 14.24 -2.96
C ALA A 95 7.29 14.28 -3.72
N SER A 96 6.56 15.40 -3.68
CA SER A 96 5.30 15.59 -4.42
C SER A 96 5.52 15.43 -5.93
N GLU A 97 6.58 16.03 -6.47
CA GLU A 97 6.96 15.91 -7.88
C GLU A 97 7.29 14.46 -8.28
N CYS A 98 8.00 13.72 -7.42
CA CYS A 98 8.26 12.30 -7.63
C CYS A 98 6.97 11.47 -7.65
N VAL A 99 6.03 11.74 -6.74
CA VAL A 99 4.73 11.05 -6.70
C VAL A 99 3.91 11.39 -7.94
N ALA A 100 3.88 12.66 -8.37
CA ALA A 100 3.21 13.09 -9.60
C ALA A 100 3.76 12.36 -10.84
N LEU A 101 5.08 12.15 -10.90
CA LEU A 101 5.71 11.35 -11.96
C LEU A 101 5.28 9.88 -11.87
N ALA A 102 5.27 9.31 -10.67
CA ALA A 102 4.82 7.93 -10.46
C ALA A 102 3.36 7.72 -10.88
N VAL A 103 2.46 8.67 -10.57
CA VAL A 103 1.06 8.68 -11.02
C VAL A 103 0.99 8.58 -12.54
N LYS A 104 1.72 9.44 -13.27
CA LYS A 104 1.76 9.40 -14.74
C LYS A 104 2.24 8.07 -15.27
N SER A 105 3.32 7.51 -14.69
CA SER A 105 3.85 6.21 -15.10
C SER A 105 2.87 5.07 -14.86
N MET A 106 2.15 5.07 -13.73
CA MET A 106 1.13 4.05 -13.44
C MET A 106 -0.10 4.18 -14.33
N THR A 107 -0.55 5.40 -14.63
CA THR A 107 -1.63 5.63 -15.61
C THR A 107 -1.22 5.13 -16.99
N TYR A 108 0.00 5.41 -17.44
CA TYR A 108 0.50 4.88 -18.71
C TYR A 108 0.56 3.34 -18.71
N ALA A 109 1.03 2.73 -17.62
CA ALA A 109 1.06 1.29 -17.49
C ALA A 109 -0.36 0.69 -17.50
N HIS A 110 -1.34 1.36 -16.88
CA HIS A 110 -2.74 0.96 -16.89
C HIS A 110 -3.33 1.01 -18.30
N ASP A 111 -3.08 2.10 -19.02
CA ASP A 111 -3.52 2.26 -20.41
C ASP A 111 -2.91 1.17 -21.30
N ALA A 112 -1.60 0.88 -21.14
CA ALA A 112 -0.93 -0.17 -21.88
C ALA A 112 -1.45 -1.58 -21.52
N ASP A 113 -1.74 -1.86 -20.25
CA ASP A 113 -2.32 -3.13 -19.79
C ASP A 113 -3.72 -3.36 -20.40
N SER A 114 -4.47 -2.30 -20.68
CA SER A 114 -5.78 -2.39 -21.36
C SER A 114 -5.71 -2.97 -22.78
N GLU A 115 -4.54 -2.91 -23.42
CA GLU A 115 -4.30 -3.47 -24.75
C GLU A 115 -3.95 -4.97 -24.71
N ILE A 116 -3.65 -5.53 -23.53
CA ILE A 116 -3.20 -6.91 -23.37
C ILE A 116 -4.40 -7.87 -23.29
N THR A 117 -4.37 -8.92 -24.12
CA THR A 117 -5.30 -10.05 -23.98
C THR A 117 -4.62 -11.20 -23.22
N TYR A 118 -5.07 -11.44 -21.99
CA TYR A 118 -4.60 -12.57 -21.19
C TYR A 118 -5.35 -13.84 -21.56
N THR A 119 -4.63 -14.89 -21.95
CA THR A 119 -5.23 -16.22 -22.14
C THR A 119 -5.29 -16.93 -20.79
N PRO A 120 -6.45 -17.45 -20.36
CA PRO A 120 -6.54 -18.20 -19.11
C PRO A 120 -5.64 -19.44 -19.22
N SER A 121 -4.77 -19.61 -18.23
CA SER A 121 -3.90 -20.79 -18.18
C SER A 121 -4.75 -22.04 -17.98
N THR A 122 -4.85 -22.89 -19.01
CA THR A 122 -5.44 -24.23 -18.92
C THR A 122 -4.52 -25.16 -18.14
N VAL A 123 -4.31 -24.90 -16.85
CA VAL A 123 -3.72 -25.92 -15.97
C VAL A 123 -4.84 -26.88 -15.66
N ALA A 124 -4.93 -27.97 -16.44
CA ALA A 124 -5.83 -29.07 -16.15
C ALA A 124 -5.53 -29.57 -14.73
N HIS A 125 -6.41 -29.25 -13.78
CA HIS A 125 -6.47 -29.99 -12.53
C HIS A 125 -6.85 -31.43 -12.91
N HIS A 126 -5.86 -32.31 -13.07
CA HIS A 126 -6.09 -33.73 -12.96
C HIS A 126 -6.70 -33.94 -11.56
N PRO A 127 -7.99 -34.31 -11.43
CA PRO A 127 -8.48 -34.72 -10.15
C PRO A 127 -7.59 -35.88 -9.73
N LYS A 128 -6.92 -35.73 -8.59
CA LYS A 128 -6.16 -36.81 -7.96
C LYS A 128 -7.15 -37.95 -7.79
N GLN A 129 -7.07 -38.93 -8.68
CA GLN A 129 -7.98 -40.06 -8.74
C GLN A 129 -7.79 -40.81 -7.41
N VAL A 130 -8.72 -40.60 -6.48
CA VAL A 130 -8.75 -41.38 -5.25
C VAL A 130 -9.10 -42.80 -5.67
N SER A 131 -8.07 -43.64 -5.82
CA SER A 131 -8.27 -45.08 -5.89
C SER A 131 -8.95 -45.53 -4.60
N PRO A 132 -10.07 -46.27 -4.66
CA PRO A 132 -10.64 -46.88 -3.48
C PRO A 132 -9.80 -48.12 -3.15
N ALA A 133 -8.68 -47.91 -2.44
CA ALA A 133 -7.91 -49.00 -1.87
C ALA A 133 -8.43 -49.32 -0.46
N ALA A 134 -9.07 -50.48 -0.37
CA ALA A 134 -9.19 -51.36 0.80
C ALA A 134 -9.75 -50.77 2.12
N ALA A 135 -10.93 -51.26 2.46
CA ALA A 135 -11.55 -51.13 3.77
C ALA A 135 -10.72 -51.77 4.90
N SER A 136 -10.66 -51.06 6.04
CA SER A 136 -10.58 -51.53 7.45
C SER A 136 -9.30 -52.27 7.88
N ALA A 137 -8.65 -52.06 9.04
CA ALA A 137 -8.79 -51.28 10.29
C ALA A 137 -7.49 -51.58 11.13
N PRO A 138 -7.37 -51.33 12.45
CA PRO A 138 -7.37 -50.05 13.20
C PRO A 138 -6.11 -49.82 14.11
N GLU A 139 -6.02 -48.59 14.65
CA GLU A 139 -5.44 -48.13 15.95
C GLU A 139 -4.10 -48.64 16.51
N ARG A 140 -3.19 -47.71 16.87
CA ARG A 140 -2.81 -47.36 18.26
C ARG A 140 -1.85 -46.14 18.29
N THR A 141 -1.69 -45.60 19.49
CA THR A 141 -1.46 -44.26 20.02
C THR A 141 -0.01 -43.74 20.07
N ASP A 142 0.07 -42.48 20.54
CA ASP A 142 1.20 -41.76 21.17
C ASP A 142 2.14 -41.06 20.17
N GLU A 143 2.61 -39.82 20.33
CA GLU A 143 2.77 -38.97 21.51
C GLU A 143 3.01 -37.50 21.09
N VAL A 144 2.88 -36.61 22.07
CA VAL A 144 3.02 -35.14 22.13
C VAL A 144 4.42 -34.60 21.74
N ASN A 145 4.51 -33.44 21.06
CA ASN A 145 5.31 -32.26 21.50
C ASN A 145 5.15 -31.02 20.58
N GLU A 146 4.98 -29.84 21.19
CA GLU A 146 4.83 -28.50 20.57
C GLU A 146 6.17 -27.89 20.10
N PRO A 147 6.35 -26.55 19.98
CA PRO A 147 5.62 -25.47 19.28
C PRO A 147 6.54 -24.75 18.27
N TRP A 148 6.02 -23.91 17.36
CA TRP A 148 6.88 -23.00 16.59
C TRP A 148 6.53 -21.55 16.82
N LEU A 149 7.57 -20.84 17.29
CA LEU A 149 7.82 -19.41 17.22
C LEU A 149 7.64 -18.85 15.80
#